data_AF-A0A1B9YGN4-F1
#
_entry.id   AF-A0A1B9YGN4-F1
#
_cell.length_a   1.000
_cell.length_b   1.000
_cell.length_c   1.000
_cell.angle_alpha   90.00
_cell.angle_beta   90.00
_cell.angle_gamma   90.00
#
_symmetry.space_group_name_H-M   'P 1'
#
loop_
_entity.id
_entity.type
_entity.pdbx_description
1 polymer ?
#
loop_
_entity_poly.entity_id
_entity_poly.type
_entity_poly.pdbx_seq_one_letter_code
_entity_poly.pdbx_strand_id
1 'polypeptide(L)'
;MKATPQIAFVNAADAEAILTDVATRLRAGSIVPYLGPGLADLFKPDPPMTPEALAAFFATKVALPRRAKGNVWASAQYIESNKHRSTVTALMAQAFAAPVEPTPLHHHLAALSPPIMVDAWYDGAMRAALGKHEGWGEVQGISRAGIGEDRWYRFYDAEGREVDPTMAQSWTTVLYKPHGGVLPARNFLISDADYVEVLTEIDIQTPIPDVVKERRSGRSFLFIGCRFNDQLLRTYARQLTKRSTGVHYAIVEPNVLSRNELRFLVEQGLTPLAIPLPRATEILLAA
;
A
#
# COMPACT_ATOMS: atom_id res chain seq x y z
N MET A 1 30.06 -7.71 -1.17
CA MET A 1 28.82 -7.22 -1.83
C MET A 1 28.26 -8.33 -2.68
N LYS A 2 27.02 -8.80 -2.45
CA LYS A 2 26.35 -9.73 -3.39
C LYS A 2 26.14 -9.00 -4.72
N ALA A 3 26.35 -9.69 -5.84
CA ALA A 3 26.14 -9.13 -7.17
C ALA A 3 24.70 -8.60 -7.31
N THR A 4 24.51 -7.49 -8.03
CA THR A 4 23.16 -7.01 -8.38
C THR A 4 22.49 -8.10 -9.22
N PRO A 5 21.33 -8.62 -8.80
CA PRO A 5 20.65 -9.65 -9.57
C PRO A 5 20.26 -9.09 -10.94
N GLN A 6 20.55 -9.87 -11.99
CA GLN A 6 20.17 -9.54 -13.35
C GLN A 6 18.69 -9.85 -13.52
N ILE A 7 17.89 -8.86 -13.91
CA ILE A 7 16.46 -9.02 -14.18
C ILE A 7 16.20 -8.69 -15.65
N ALA A 8 15.46 -9.56 -16.34
CA ALA A 8 14.98 -9.26 -17.68
C ALA A 8 13.74 -8.37 -17.55
N PHE A 9 13.88 -7.11 -17.97
CA PHE A 9 12.71 -6.25 -18.15
C PHE A 9 11.97 -6.67 -19.41
N VAL A 10 10.64 -6.75 -19.32
CA VAL A 10 9.83 -6.82 -20.54
C VAL A 10 10.04 -5.49 -21.27
N ASN A 11 10.48 -5.55 -22.53
CA ASN A 11 10.68 -4.35 -23.33
C ASN A 11 9.37 -3.57 -23.49
N ALA A 12 9.44 -2.28 -23.84
CA ALA A 12 8.28 -1.39 -23.80
C ALA A 12 7.07 -1.91 -24.61
N ALA A 13 7.27 -2.38 -25.84
CA ALA A 13 6.17 -2.85 -26.69
C ALA A 13 5.49 -4.10 -26.12
N ASP A 14 6.28 -5.10 -25.72
CA ASP A 14 5.74 -6.32 -25.09
C ASP A 14 5.11 -6.01 -23.73
N ALA A 15 5.66 -5.04 -22.99
CA ALA A 15 5.15 -4.63 -21.69
C ALA A 15 3.76 -3.99 -21.83
N GLU A 16 3.53 -3.12 -22.82
CA GLU A 16 2.22 -2.52 -23.08
C GLU A 16 1.18 -3.57 -23.48
N ALA A 17 1.57 -4.55 -24.31
CA ALA A 17 0.69 -5.66 -24.69
C ALA A 17 0.32 -6.53 -23.47
N ILE A 18 1.29 -6.87 -22.61
CA ILE A 18 1.03 -7.59 -21.36
C ILE A 18 0.14 -6.76 -20.44
N LEU A 19 0.38 -5.45 -20.31
CA LEU A 19 -0.43 -4.59 -19.44
C LEU A 19 -1.89 -4.52 -19.94
N THR A 20 -2.12 -4.54 -21.25
CA THR A 20 -3.46 -4.58 -21.85
C THR A 20 -4.20 -5.89 -21.51
N ASP A 21 -3.51 -7.04 -21.56
CA ASP A 21 -4.06 -8.32 -21.08
C ASP A 21 -4.37 -8.28 -19.58
N VAL A 22 -3.43 -7.76 -18.79
CA VAL A 22 -3.60 -7.60 -17.34
C VAL A 22 -4.80 -6.70 -17.03
N ALA A 23 -5.03 -5.64 -17.80
CA ALA A 23 -6.19 -4.76 -17.63
C ALA A 23 -7.52 -5.49 -17.92
N THR A 24 -7.56 -6.34 -18.94
CA THR A 24 -8.72 -7.21 -19.22
C THR A 24 -8.98 -8.17 -18.06
N ARG A 25 -7.92 -8.77 -17.52
CA ARG A 25 -7.96 -9.69 -16.37
C ARG A 25 -8.32 -9.00 -15.06
N LEU A 26 -7.98 -7.73 -14.92
CA LEU A 26 -8.36 -6.86 -13.81
C LEU A 26 -9.86 -6.61 -13.82
N ARG A 27 -10.46 -6.30 -14.98
CA ARG A 27 -11.92 -6.23 -15.14
C ARG A 27 -12.61 -7.55 -14.81
N ALA A 28 -12.01 -8.68 -15.18
CA ALA A 28 -12.52 -10.01 -14.84
C ALA A 28 -12.35 -10.38 -13.36
N GLY A 29 -11.76 -9.51 -12.52
CA GLY A 29 -11.58 -9.73 -11.09
C GLY A 29 -10.50 -10.76 -10.73
N SER A 30 -9.61 -11.09 -11.66
CA SER A 30 -8.49 -12.04 -11.47
C SER A 30 -7.15 -11.38 -11.12
N ILE A 31 -7.09 -10.04 -11.19
CA ILE A 31 -5.96 -9.22 -10.75
C ILE A 31 -6.37 -8.43 -9.51
N VAL A 32 -5.52 -8.44 -8.49
CA VAL A 32 -5.59 -7.56 -7.33
C VAL A 32 -4.74 -6.32 -7.61
N PRO A 33 -5.32 -5.11 -7.74
CA PRO A 33 -4.55 -3.90 -7.82
C PRO A 33 -3.90 -3.62 -6.46
N TYR A 34 -2.59 -3.42 -6.47
CA TYR A 34 -1.80 -3.01 -5.31
C TYR A 34 -1.25 -1.62 -5.57
N LEU A 35 -1.78 -0.64 -4.85
CA LEU A 35 -1.54 0.78 -5.05
C LEU A 35 -0.47 1.27 -4.08
N GLY A 36 0.55 1.90 -4.64
CA GLY A 36 1.52 2.69 -3.90
C GLY A 36 1.24 4.19 -4.07
N PRO A 37 1.88 5.04 -3.24
CA PRO A 37 1.65 6.47 -3.25
C PRO A 37 2.01 7.15 -4.57
N GLY A 38 2.88 6.52 -5.38
CA GLY A 38 3.31 7.06 -6.67
C GLY A 38 2.15 7.34 -7.63
N LEU A 39 1.01 6.66 -7.47
CA LEU A 39 -0.17 6.93 -8.30
C LEU A 39 -0.75 8.33 -8.06
N ALA A 40 -0.95 8.72 -6.81
CA ALA A 40 -1.41 10.06 -6.47
C ALA A 40 -0.28 11.10 -6.58
N ASP A 41 0.98 10.71 -6.34
CA ASP A 41 2.15 11.59 -6.45
C ASP A 41 2.34 12.19 -7.85
N LEU A 42 1.82 11.55 -8.91
CA LEU A 42 1.76 12.12 -10.27
C LEU A 42 1.12 13.52 -10.30
N PHE A 43 0.21 13.80 -9.38
CA PHE A 43 -0.53 15.06 -9.27
C PHE A 43 0.03 15.98 -8.17
N LYS A 44 1.14 15.59 -7.52
CA LYS A 44 1.86 16.37 -6.49
C LYS A 44 0.93 16.93 -5.40
N PRO A 45 0.20 16.07 -4.67
CA PRO A 45 -0.68 16.52 -3.61
C PRO A 45 0.12 17.08 -2.43
N ASP A 46 -0.53 17.85 -1.55
CA ASP A 46 0.12 18.46 -0.39
C ASP A 46 0.64 17.44 0.65
N PRO A 47 -0.09 16.35 0.98
CA PRO A 47 0.41 15.32 1.90
C PRO A 47 1.68 14.62 1.39
N PRO A 48 2.54 14.12 2.28
CA PRO A 48 3.78 13.46 1.88
C PRO A 48 3.51 12.12 1.19
N MET A 49 3.98 11.98 -0.04
CA MET A 49 3.79 10.78 -0.87
C MET A 49 5.00 9.83 -0.86
N THR A 50 5.98 10.08 -0.01
CA THR A 50 7.15 9.19 0.17
C THR A 50 7.53 9.08 1.63
N PRO A 51 8.17 7.98 2.05
CA PRO A 51 8.77 7.87 3.37
C PRO A 51 9.72 9.03 3.68
N GLU A 52 10.53 9.46 2.71
CA GLU A 52 11.49 10.56 2.86
C GLU A 52 10.78 11.90 3.09
N ALA A 53 9.69 12.19 2.35
CA ALA A 53 8.89 13.39 2.54
C ALA A 53 8.20 13.42 3.90
N LEU A 54 7.68 12.27 4.36
CA LEU A 54 7.05 12.17 5.68
C LEU A 54 8.09 12.30 6.82
N ALA A 55 9.30 11.76 6.64
CA ALA A 55 10.41 11.99 7.57
C ALA A 55 10.81 13.48 7.61
N ALA A 56 10.84 14.16 6.46
CA ALA A 56 11.09 15.60 6.38
C ALA A 56 10.00 16.39 7.11
N PHE A 57 8.73 16.02 6.95
CA PHE A 57 7.62 16.61 7.70
C PHE A 57 7.84 16.47 9.22
N PHE A 58 8.16 15.28 9.74
CA PHE A 58 8.45 15.10 11.16
C PHE A 58 9.61 15.98 11.66
N ALA A 59 10.66 16.14 10.85
CA ALA A 59 11.80 17.01 11.17
C ALA A 59 11.42 18.49 11.32
N THR A 60 10.33 18.94 10.70
CA THR A 60 9.79 20.31 10.90
C THR A 60 9.06 20.47 12.23
N LYS A 61 8.60 19.37 12.83
CA LYS A 61 7.74 19.38 14.03
C LYS A 61 8.52 19.03 15.30
N VAL A 62 9.54 18.19 15.18
CA VAL A 62 10.35 17.70 16.30
C VAL A 62 11.82 17.73 15.91
N ALA A 63 12.68 18.20 16.83
CA ALA A 63 14.13 18.12 16.66
C ALA A 63 14.58 16.65 16.71
N LEU A 64 14.88 16.07 15.55
CA LEU A 64 15.28 14.67 15.42
C LEU A 64 16.80 14.48 15.58
N PRO A 65 17.25 13.41 16.26
CA PRO A 65 18.66 13.06 16.33
C PRO A 65 19.17 12.59 14.96
N ARG A 66 20.49 12.66 14.75
CA ARG A 66 21.14 12.30 13.47
C ARG A 66 20.71 10.94 12.91
N ARG A 67 20.51 9.94 13.79
CA ARG A 67 20.11 8.57 13.41
C ARG A 67 18.68 8.43 12.90
N ALA A 68 17.80 9.39 13.22
CA ALA A 68 16.38 9.37 12.84
C ALA A 68 16.10 10.24 11.61
N LYS A 69 16.94 11.25 11.32
CA LYS A 69 16.76 12.15 10.18
C LYS A 69 16.74 11.38 8.86
N GLY A 70 15.72 11.64 8.03
CA GLY A 70 15.56 11.03 6.70
C GLY A 70 15.02 9.60 6.71
N ASN A 71 14.76 9.01 7.88
CA ASN A 71 14.10 7.71 8.01
C ASN A 71 12.80 7.89 8.80
N VAL A 72 11.66 7.65 8.15
CA VAL A 72 10.34 7.92 8.74
C VAL A 72 10.04 7.03 9.95
N TRP A 73 10.44 5.76 9.89
CA TRP A 73 10.18 4.77 10.94
C TRP A 73 10.97 5.10 12.20
N ALA A 74 12.26 5.41 12.04
CA ALA A 74 13.12 5.86 13.13
C ALA A 74 12.70 7.23 13.68
N SER A 75 12.16 8.12 12.84
CA SER A 75 11.60 9.41 13.25
C SER A 75 10.36 9.22 14.12
N ALA A 76 9.41 8.41 13.66
CA ALA A 76 8.20 8.09 14.42
C ALA A 76 8.54 7.37 15.72
N GLN A 77 9.46 6.39 15.70
CA GLN A 77 9.93 5.71 16.91
C GLN A 77 10.54 6.69 17.92
N TYR A 78 11.37 7.63 17.45
CA TYR A 78 11.96 8.64 18.33
C TYR A 78 10.88 9.53 18.97
N ILE A 79 9.91 9.99 18.17
CA ILE A 79 8.80 10.82 18.67
C ILE A 79 7.98 10.02 19.68
N GLU A 80 7.66 8.77 19.40
CA GLU A 80 6.89 7.90 20.28
C GLU A 80 7.57 7.71 21.63
N SER A 81 8.85 7.33 21.63
CA SER A 81 9.60 7.09 22.88
C SER A 81 9.79 8.34 23.73
N ASN A 82 9.79 9.54 23.14
CA ASN A 82 10.04 10.80 23.87
C ASN A 82 8.77 11.62 24.16
N LYS A 83 7.72 11.44 23.37
CA LYS A 83 6.49 12.26 23.39
C LYS A 83 5.21 11.44 23.37
N HIS A 84 5.29 10.12 23.53
CA HIS A 84 4.16 9.18 23.55
C HIS A 84 3.50 8.95 22.17
N ARG A 85 2.82 7.80 22.04
CA ARG A 85 2.13 7.34 20.83
C ARG A 85 1.13 8.37 20.27
N SER A 86 0.36 8.99 21.17
CA SER A 86 -0.63 10.01 20.83
C SER A 86 -0.05 11.19 20.06
N THR A 87 1.20 11.58 20.32
CA THR A 87 1.88 12.64 19.57
C THR A 87 2.18 12.19 18.14
N VAL A 88 2.64 10.96 17.93
CA VAL A 88 2.89 10.41 16.59
C VAL A 88 1.59 10.37 15.79
N THR A 89 0.51 9.85 16.38
CA THR A 89 -0.81 9.82 15.75
C THR A 89 -1.31 11.22 15.37
N ALA A 90 -1.13 12.21 16.26
CA ALA A 90 -1.52 13.59 15.97
C ALA A 90 -0.70 14.21 14.81
N LEU A 91 0.61 13.96 14.77
CA LEU A 91 1.46 14.43 13.68
C LEU A 91 1.16 13.73 12.36
N MET A 92 0.85 12.43 12.38
CA MET A 92 0.36 11.71 11.18
C MET A 92 -0.95 12.28 10.69
N ALA A 93 -1.92 12.51 11.58
CA ALA A 93 -3.18 13.15 11.21
C ALA A 93 -2.97 14.56 10.64
N GLN A 94 -1.97 15.30 11.15
CA GLN A 94 -1.59 16.61 10.60
C GLN A 94 -0.94 16.49 9.22
N ALA A 95 -0.06 15.50 9.00
CA ALA A 95 0.62 15.30 7.72
C ALA A 95 -0.35 14.99 6.57
N PHE A 96 -1.44 14.29 6.90
CA PHE A 96 -2.47 13.88 5.94
C PHE A 96 -3.80 14.63 6.15
N ALA A 97 -3.75 15.85 6.73
CA ALA A 97 -4.95 16.63 7.02
C ALA A 97 -5.64 17.15 5.75
N ALA A 98 -4.85 17.52 4.73
CA ALA A 98 -5.38 17.89 3.42
C ALA A 98 -5.83 16.62 2.68
N PRO A 99 -7.08 16.54 2.19
CA PRO A 99 -7.54 15.42 1.38
C PRO A 99 -6.69 15.28 0.11
N VAL A 100 -6.36 14.05 -0.26
CA VAL A 100 -5.74 13.73 -1.55
C VAL A 100 -6.88 13.42 -2.54
N GLU A 101 -6.94 14.20 -3.62
CA GLU A 101 -7.95 13.99 -4.66
C GLU A 101 -7.71 12.66 -5.40
N PRO A 102 -8.75 11.84 -5.60
CA PRO A 102 -8.61 10.61 -6.35
C PRO A 102 -8.25 10.88 -7.81
N THR A 103 -7.22 10.20 -8.31
CA THR A 103 -6.83 10.27 -9.72
C THR A 103 -7.85 9.57 -10.63
N PRO A 104 -7.84 9.81 -11.95
CA PRO A 104 -8.70 9.08 -12.89
C PRO A 104 -8.58 7.55 -12.76
N LEU A 105 -7.38 7.03 -12.49
CA LEU A 105 -7.18 5.59 -12.30
C LEU A 105 -7.85 5.09 -11.01
N HIS A 106 -7.83 5.85 -9.91
CA HIS A 106 -8.56 5.46 -8.70
C HIS A 106 -10.05 5.32 -8.98
N HIS A 107 -10.64 6.29 -9.70
CA HIS A 107 -12.05 6.22 -10.10
C HIS A 107 -12.34 5.04 -11.03
N HIS A 108 -11.47 4.77 -12.00
CA HIS A 108 -11.62 3.63 -12.88
C HIS A 108 -11.57 2.30 -12.11
N LEU A 109 -10.59 2.12 -11.22
CA LEU A 109 -10.48 0.92 -10.38
C LEU A 109 -11.69 0.74 -9.48
N ALA A 110 -12.21 1.82 -8.88
CA ALA A 110 -13.43 1.79 -8.08
C ALA A 110 -14.63 1.29 -8.90
N ALA A 111 -14.79 1.78 -10.13
CA ALA A 111 -15.88 1.37 -11.02
C ALA A 111 -15.80 -0.12 -11.43
N LEU A 112 -14.59 -0.71 -11.51
CA LEU A 112 -14.42 -2.13 -11.81
C LEU A 112 -14.90 -3.05 -10.67
N SER A 113 -15.00 -2.54 -9.43
CA SER A 113 -15.38 -3.32 -8.24
C SER A 113 -14.63 -4.67 -8.10
N PRO A 114 -13.28 -4.71 -8.21
CA PRO A 114 -12.52 -5.94 -8.03
C PRO A 114 -12.75 -6.50 -6.62
N PRO A 115 -12.70 -7.83 -6.44
CA PRO A 115 -13.00 -8.46 -5.14
C PRO A 115 -12.17 -7.93 -3.97
N ILE A 116 -10.94 -7.51 -4.25
CA ILE A 116 -10.02 -6.91 -3.30
C ILE A 116 -9.13 -5.89 -4.00
N MET A 117 -8.84 -4.79 -3.31
CA MET A 117 -7.77 -3.84 -3.63
C MET A 117 -6.84 -3.69 -2.43
N VAL A 118 -5.56 -3.47 -2.68
CA VAL A 118 -4.60 -3.13 -1.62
C VAL A 118 -4.12 -1.70 -1.84
N ASP A 119 -4.23 -0.87 -0.81
CA ASP A 119 -3.71 0.51 -0.82
C ASP A 119 -2.68 0.65 0.30
N ALA A 120 -1.42 0.79 -0.10
CA ALA A 120 -0.27 0.72 0.79
C ALA A 120 0.22 2.09 1.28
N TRP A 121 -0.58 3.15 1.15
CA TRP A 121 -0.25 4.46 1.71
C TRP A 121 -1.32 5.00 2.66
N TYR A 122 -1.00 6.07 3.38
CA TYR A 122 -1.83 6.57 4.48
C TYR A 122 -2.94 7.53 4.07
N ASP A 123 -2.92 8.04 2.83
CA ASP A 123 -3.92 8.98 2.35
C ASP A 123 -5.29 8.33 2.09
N GLY A 124 -6.27 9.15 1.72
CA GLY A 124 -7.66 8.74 1.53
C GLY A 124 -8.12 8.61 0.08
N ALA A 125 -7.23 8.71 -0.93
CA ALA A 125 -7.64 8.83 -2.33
C ALA A 125 -8.48 7.64 -2.82
N MET A 126 -8.04 6.40 -2.57
CA MET A 126 -8.81 5.22 -3.00
C MET A 126 -10.14 5.08 -2.25
N ARG A 127 -10.15 5.41 -0.94
CA ARG A 127 -11.39 5.44 -0.14
C ARG A 127 -12.38 6.46 -0.72
N ALA A 128 -11.92 7.67 -1.04
CA ALA A 128 -12.75 8.71 -1.63
C ALA A 128 -13.26 8.34 -3.04
N ALA A 129 -12.48 7.61 -3.84
CA ALA A 129 -12.97 7.06 -5.10
C ALA A 129 -14.09 6.02 -4.89
N LEU A 130 -13.92 5.09 -3.94
CA LEU A 130 -14.93 4.08 -3.61
C LEU A 130 -16.19 4.65 -2.98
N GLY A 131 -16.12 5.81 -2.31
CA GLY A 131 -17.29 6.49 -1.73
C GLY A 131 -18.39 6.86 -2.74
N LYS A 132 -18.12 6.75 -4.05
CA LYS A 132 -19.11 6.90 -5.13
C LYS A 132 -19.80 5.58 -5.52
N HIS A 133 -19.48 4.48 -4.84
CA HIS A 133 -19.93 3.13 -5.12
C HIS A 133 -20.45 2.45 -3.85
N GLU A 134 -21.30 1.44 -4.05
CA GLU A 134 -21.88 0.64 -2.96
C GLU A 134 -21.19 -0.72 -2.83
N GLY A 135 -21.51 -1.44 -1.76
CA GLY A 135 -21.08 -2.84 -1.60
C GLY A 135 -19.59 -3.02 -1.33
N TRP A 136 -18.89 -2.00 -0.82
CA TRP A 136 -17.50 -2.13 -0.40
C TRP A 136 -17.36 -1.90 1.10
N GLY A 137 -16.24 -2.38 1.64
CA GLY A 137 -15.79 -2.03 2.98
C GLY A 137 -14.28 -2.05 3.06
N GLU A 138 -13.77 -1.56 4.18
CA GLU A 138 -12.36 -1.31 4.38
C GLU A 138 -11.81 -2.11 5.55
N VAL A 139 -10.59 -2.61 5.40
CA VAL A 139 -9.84 -3.25 6.47
C VAL A 139 -8.51 -2.52 6.64
N GLN A 140 -8.22 -2.05 7.84
CA GLN A 140 -7.00 -1.32 8.14
C GLN A 140 -6.13 -2.08 9.13
N GLY A 141 -4.83 -2.15 8.87
CA GLY A 141 -3.86 -2.52 9.90
C GLY A 141 -3.84 -1.48 11.02
N ILE A 142 -3.75 -1.94 12.27
CA ILE A 142 -3.72 -1.07 13.45
C ILE A 142 -2.48 -1.32 14.29
N SER A 143 -2.07 -0.29 15.02
CA SER A 143 -1.05 -0.42 16.05
C SER A 143 -1.56 -1.17 17.26
N ARG A 144 -0.68 -1.97 17.85
CA ARG A 144 -0.91 -2.72 19.09
C ARG A 144 -0.26 -2.07 20.31
N ALA A 145 0.27 -0.84 20.16
CA ALA A 145 0.85 -0.09 21.26
C ALA A 145 -0.17 0.32 22.35
N GLY A 146 -1.47 0.18 22.10
CA GLY A 146 -2.53 0.45 23.07
C GLY A 146 -2.60 -0.60 24.17
N ILE A 147 -2.85 -0.18 25.42
CA ILE A 147 -3.04 -1.11 26.54
C ILE A 147 -4.22 -2.04 26.25
N GLY A 148 -3.95 -3.35 26.21
CA GLY A 148 -4.96 -4.38 25.96
C GLY A 148 -5.37 -4.54 24.50
N GLU A 149 -4.67 -3.93 23.55
CA GLU A 149 -4.92 -4.15 22.12
C GLU A 149 -4.21 -5.42 21.62
N ASP A 150 -4.99 -6.43 21.27
CA ASP A 150 -4.51 -7.70 20.74
C ASP A 150 -4.81 -7.87 19.24
N ARG A 151 -5.57 -6.95 18.63
CA ARG A 151 -5.95 -7.01 17.22
C ARG A 151 -4.88 -6.44 16.31
N TRP A 152 -4.76 -7.04 15.13
CA TRP A 152 -3.89 -6.58 14.06
C TRP A 152 -4.56 -5.62 13.09
N TYR A 153 -5.89 -5.66 13.01
CA TYR A 153 -6.67 -4.91 12.04
C TYR A 153 -8.09 -4.64 12.53
N ARG A 154 -8.73 -3.63 11.93
CA ARG A 154 -10.14 -3.26 12.14
C ARG A 154 -10.88 -3.13 10.82
N PHE A 155 -12.18 -3.32 10.88
CA PHE A 155 -13.08 -3.30 9.74
C PHE A 155 -13.95 -2.05 9.80
N TYR A 156 -14.14 -1.40 8.66
CA TYR A 156 -14.97 -0.22 8.52
C TYR A 156 -15.91 -0.37 7.33
N ASP A 157 -17.15 0.07 7.48
CA ASP A 157 -18.07 0.19 6.35
C ASP A 157 -17.74 1.41 5.46
N ALA A 158 -18.53 1.59 4.40
CA ALA A 158 -18.39 2.70 3.46
C ALA A 158 -18.54 4.07 4.16
N GLU A 159 -19.39 4.16 5.18
CA GLU A 159 -19.58 5.37 5.99
C GLU A 159 -18.44 5.60 6.99
N GLY A 160 -17.59 4.61 7.23
CA GLY A 160 -16.43 4.70 8.11
C GLY A 160 -16.71 4.32 9.56
N ARG A 161 -17.85 3.67 9.81
CA ARG A 161 -18.16 3.10 11.13
C ARG A 161 -17.40 1.79 11.29
N GLU A 162 -16.85 1.55 12.47
CA GLU A 162 -16.24 0.26 12.78
C GLU A 162 -17.34 -0.82 12.82
N VAL A 163 -17.10 -1.95 12.17
CA VAL A 163 -18.06 -3.05 12.04
C VAL A 163 -17.43 -4.38 12.42
N ASP A 164 -18.28 -5.38 12.68
CA ASP A 164 -17.83 -6.74 12.95
C ASP A 164 -17.18 -7.38 11.70
N PRO A 165 -16.09 -8.16 11.86
CA PRO A 165 -15.42 -8.83 10.74
C PRO A 165 -16.34 -9.68 9.84
N THR A 166 -17.43 -10.23 10.38
CA THR A 166 -18.41 -11.03 9.62
C THR A 166 -19.06 -10.24 8.48
N MET A 167 -19.18 -8.92 8.60
CA MET A 167 -19.71 -8.04 7.55
C MET A 167 -18.89 -8.11 6.26
N ALA A 168 -17.58 -8.41 6.36
CA ALA A 168 -16.69 -8.47 5.20
C ALA A 168 -17.06 -9.55 4.18
N GLN A 169 -17.88 -10.54 4.57
CA GLN A 169 -18.39 -11.57 3.67
C GLN A 169 -19.44 -11.01 2.69
N SER A 170 -20.19 -9.97 3.08
CA SER A 170 -21.23 -9.36 2.25
C SER A 170 -20.70 -8.34 1.23
N TRP A 171 -19.45 -7.90 1.36
CA TRP A 171 -18.90 -6.87 0.48
C TRP A 171 -18.53 -7.44 -0.89
N THR A 172 -18.90 -6.76 -1.96
CA THR A 172 -18.36 -6.97 -3.30
C THR A 172 -16.85 -6.70 -3.31
N THR A 173 -16.43 -5.55 -2.76
CA THR A 173 -15.03 -5.09 -2.78
C THR A 173 -14.49 -4.90 -1.37
N VAL A 174 -13.31 -5.47 -1.08
CA VAL A 174 -12.54 -5.16 0.13
C VAL A 174 -11.41 -4.19 -0.23
N LEU A 175 -11.39 -3.00 0.36
CA LEU A 175 -10.21 -2.14 0.37
C LEU A 175 -9.34 -2.52 1.57
N TYR A 176 -8.16 -3.08 1.33
CA TYR A 176 -7.21 -3.41 2.39
C TYR A 176 -6.09 -2.36 2.47
N LYS A 177 -5.97 -1.70 3.62
CA LYS A 177 -4.88 -0.78 3.94
C LYS A 177 -3.94 -1.40 4.97
N PRO A 178 -2.92 -2.18 4.57
CA PRO A 178 -2.08 -2.95 5.49
C PRO A 178 -1.35 -2.09 6.52
N HIS A 179 -1.02 -0.85 6.16
CA HIS A 179 -0.31 0.10 7.02
C HIS A 179 -1.25 1.03 7.81
N GLY A 180 -2.57 0.91 7.60
CA GLY A 180 -3.57 1.85 8.10
C GLY A 180 -3.77 3.06 7.17
N GLY A 181 -4.48 4.06 7.66
CA GLY A 181 -4.79 5.29 6.93
C GLY A 181 -5.33 6.39 7.83
N VAL A 182 -5.31 7.63 7.31
CA VAL A 182 -5.79 8.82 8.02
C VAL A 182 -7.31 8.78 8.25
N LEU A 183 -8.06 8.19 7.33
CA LEU A 183 -9.49 7.95 7.42
C LEU A 183 -9.77 6.46 7.54
N PRO A 184 -10.88 6.04 8.19
CA PRO A 184 -11.77 6.89 8.97
C PRO A 184 -11.25 7.15 10.40
N ALA A 185 -10.40 6.26 10.94
CA ALA A 185 -10.09 6.21 12.37
C ALA A 185 -8.64 6.63 12.73
N ARG A 186 -7.84 7.08 11.75
CA ARG A 186 -6.43 7.48 11.97
C ARG A 186 -5.57 6.32 12.49
N ASN A 187 -5.71 5.16 11.88
CA ASN A 187 -4.87 4.00 12.18
C ASN A 187 -3.54 4.14 11.45
N PHE A 188 -2.42 4.02 12.18
CA PHE A 188 -1.10 4.14 11.57
C PHE A 188 -0.18 3.05 12.12
N LEU A 189 0.39 2.24 11.23
CA LEU A 189 1.62 1.48 11.50
C LEU A 189 2.79 2.30 10.99
N ILE A 190 3.56 2.93 11.87
CA ILE A 190 4.53 3.96 11.47
C ILE A 190 5.81 3.99 12.32
N SER A 191 5.83 3.37 13.50
CA SER A 191 7.02 3.29 14.35
C SER A 191 7.76 1.96 14.16
N ASP A 192 9.04 1.90 14.52
CA ASP A 192 9.78 0.62 14.54
C ASP A 192 9.09 -0.41 15.45
N ALA A 193 8.55 0.01 16.60
CA ALA A 193 7.81 -0.86 17.53
C ALA A 193 6.60 -1.53 16.86
N ASP A 194 5.81 -0.77 16.09
CA ASP A 194 4.69 -1.31 15.32
C ASP A 194 5.14 -2.46 14.41
N TYR A 195 6.24 -2.25 13.68
CA TYR A 195 6.71 -3.22 12.71
C TYR A 195 7.48 -4.38 13.34
N VAL A 196 8.11 -4.21 14.51
CA VAL A 196 8.69 -5.33 15.25
C VAL A 196 7.61 -6.36 15.56
N GLU A 197 6.45 -5.93 16.05
CA GLU A 197 5.33 -6.83 16.30
C GLU A 197 4.82 -7.49 15.02
N VAL A 198 4.62 -6.72 13.95
CA VAL A 198 4.18 -7.29 12.66
C VAL A 198 5.18 -8.34 12.18
N LEU A 199 6.48 -8.05 12.24
CA LEU A 199 7.53 -8.94 11.74
C LEU A 199 7.62 -10.28 12.49
N THR A 200 7.21 -10.36 13.75
CA THR A 200 7.21 -11.64 14.49
C THR A 200 6.14 -12.62 14.01
N GLU A 201 5.07 -12.11 13.38
CA GLU A 201 3.84 -12.89 13.12
C GLU A 201 3.47 -12.92 11.63
N ILE A 202 3.99 -11.99 10.82
CA ILE A 202 3.64 -11.87 9.40
C ILE A 202 4.10 -13.04 8.54
N ASP A 203 5.14 -13.77 8.95
CA ASP A 203 5.62 -14.95 8.21
C ASP A 203 4.62 -16.13 8.25
N ILE A 204 3.83 -16.24 9.31
CA ILE A 204 2.69 -17.16 9.40
C ILE A 204 1.36 -16.49 9.01
N GLN A 205 1.41 -15.22 8.60
CA GLN A 205 0.30 -14.40 8.08
C GLN A 205 -0.80 -14.05 9.10
N THR A 206 -0.51 -14.07 10.40
CA THR A 206 -1.47 -13.66 11.46
C THR A 206 -1.97 -12.21 11.27
N PRO A 207 -1.10 -11.22 10.96
CA PRO A 207 -1.53 -9.83 10.76
C PRO A 207 -2.30 -9.56 9.47
N ILE A 208 -2.51 -10.57 8.61
CA ILE A 208 -3.28 -10.42 7.37
C ILE A 208 -4.71 -10.93 7.63
N PRO A 209 -5.76 -10.14 7.33
CA PRO A 209 -7.15 -10.56 7.53
C PRO A 209 -7.51 -11.80 6.74
N ASP A 210 -8.36 -12.67 7.30
CA ASP A 210 -8.76 -13.91 6.63
C ASP A 210 -9.53 -13.65 5.33
N VAL A 211 -10.40 -12.64 5.30
CA VAL A 211 -11.07 -12.19 4.07
C VAL A 211 -10.08 -11.78 2.98
N VAL A 212 -8.91 -11.23 3.36
CA VAL A 212 -7.84 -10.86 2.41
C VAL A 212 -7.11 -12.11 1.91
N LYS A 213 -6.84 -13.08 2.79
CA LYS A 213 -6.24 -14.37 2.40
C LYS A 213 -7.13 -15.14 1.43
N GLU A 214 -8.42 -15.20 1.72
CA GLU A 214 -9.42 -15.87 0.87
C GLU A 214 -9.52 -15.18 -0.49
N ARG A 215 -9.76 -13.86 -0.50
CA ARG A 215 -9.99 -13.11 -1.74
C ARG A 215 -8.76 -12.98 -2.63
N ARG A 216 -7.54 -13.03 -2.09
CA ARG A 216 -6.34 -13.02 -2.94
C ARG A 216 -5.97 -14.41 -3.49
N SER A 217 -6.51 -15.48 -2.93
CA SER A 217 -6.25 -16.85 -3.39
C SER A 217 -6.60 -16.98 -4.88
N GLY A 218 -5.70 -17.59 -5.65
CA GLY A 218 -5.89 -17.77 -7.10
C GLY A 218 -5.85 -16.49 -7.94
N ARG A 219 -5.50 -15.33 -7.37
CA ARG A 219 -5.36 -14.06 -8.11
C ARG A 219 -3.90 -13.60 -8.25
N SER A 220 -3.62 -12.90 -9.33
CA SER A 220 -2.33 -12.23 -9.54
C SER A 220 -2.37 -10.81 -8.96
N PHE A 221 -1.22 -10.25 -8.59
CA PHE A 221 -1.11 -8.85 -8.21
C PHE A 221 -0.58 -7.99 -9.36
N LEU A 222 -1.11 -6.79 -9.50
CA LEU A 222 -0.53 -5.71 -10.30
C LEU A 222 -0.12 -4.57 -9.36
N PHE A 223 1.18 -4.33 -9.24
CA PHE A 223 1.74 -3.24 -8.44
C PHE A 223 1.84 -1.96 -9.26
N ILE A 224 1.16 -0.91 -8.79
CA ILE A 224 0.99 0.38 -9.47
C ILE A 224 1.53 1.48 -8.56
N GLY A 225 2.46 2.32 -9.04
CA GLY A 225 3.02 3.42 -8.25
C GLY A 225 3.80 2.99 -7.00
N CYS A 226 4.30 1.75 -6.97
CA CYS A 226 5.03 1.19 -5.84
C CYS A 226 6.55 1.35 -6.03
N ARG A 227 7.23 2.02 -5.09
CA ARG A 227 8.69 2.13 -5.13
C ARG A 227 9.39 0.92 -4.52
N PHE A 228 8.89 0.22 -3.50
CA PHE A 228 9.61 -0.90 -2.84
C PHE A 228 11.04 -0.59 -2.36
N ASN A 229 11.42 0.69 -2.28
CA ASN A 229 12.73 1.14 -1.80
C ASN A 229 12.88 0.93 -0.28
N ASP A 230 11.76 0.91 0.43
CA ASP A 230 11.69 0.70 1.87
C ASP A 230 11.46 -0.77 2.24
N GLN A 231 12.07 -1.24 3.35
CA GLN A 231 11.91 -2.62 3.80
C GLN A 231 10.53 -2.90 4.40
N LEU A 232 9.95 -1.96 5.16
CA LEU A 232 8.70 -2.16 5.87
C LEU A 232 7.52 -2.19 4.91
N LEU A 233 7.55 -1.36 3.86
CA LEU A 233 6.58 -1.42 2.76
C LEU A 233 6.64 -2.76 1.99
N ARG A 234 7.83 -3.35 1.85
CA ARG A 234 8.00 -4.65 1.18
C ARG A 234 7.49 -5.83 2.01
N THR A 235 7.39 -5.70 3.33
CA THR A 235 6.96 -6.79 4.21
C THR A 235 5.56 -7.28 3.85
N TYR A 236 4.59 -6.38 3.74
CA TYR A 236 3.22 -6.77 3.36
C TYR A 236 3.12 -7.21 1.90
N ALA A 237 3.76 -6.49 0.97
CA ALA A 237 3.78 -6.86 -0.44
C ALA A 237 4.27 -8.32 -0.65
N ARG A 238 5.37 -8.70 0.01
CA ARG A 238 5.91 -10.08 0.00
C ARG A 238 4.92 -11.11 0.54
N GLN A 239 4.22 -10.80 1.62
CA GLN A 239 3.39 -11.79 2.31
C GLN A 239 2.02 -11.93 1.66
N LEU A 240 1.53 -10.87 1.02
CA LEU A 240 0.28 -10.87 0.25
C LEU A 240 0.41 -11.66 -1.07
N THR A 241 1.56 -11.63 -1.74
CA THR A 241 1.79 -12.43 -2.95
C THR A 241 1.92 -13.92 -2.63
N LYS A 242 2.41 -14.30 -1.45
CA LYS A 242 2.44 -15.71 -1.02
C LYS A 242 1.03 -16.30 -0.95
N ARG A 243 0.93 -17.55 -1.42
CA ARG A 243 -0.32 -18.34 -1.45
C ARG A 243 -1.42 -17.68 -2.30
N SER A 244 -1.02 -16.85 -3.27
CA SER A 244 -1.90 -16.35 -4.34
C SER A 244 -1.62 -17.16 -5.63
N THR A 245 -1.41 -16.54 -6.78
CA THR A 245 -0.88 -17.23 -7.99
C THR A 245 0.65 -17.20 -8.04
N GLY A 246 1.25 -17.82 -9.06
CA GLY A 246 2.69 -17.78 -9.31
C GLY A 246 3.17 -16.62 -10.21
N VAL A 247 2.28 -15.78 -10.73
CA VAL A 247 2.63 -14.70 -11.66
C VAL A 247 2.05 -13.37 -11.18
N HIS A 248 2.91 -12.37 -11.04
CA HIS A 248 2.55 -11.02 -10.61
C HIS A 248 3.28 -10.00 -11.46
N TYR A 249 2.78 -8.77 -11.50
CA TYR A 249 3.27 -7.72 -12.39
C TYR A 249 3.59 -6.46 -11.60
N ALA A 250 4.67 -5.77 -11.96
CA ALA A 250 4.99 -4.47 -11.39
C ALA A 250 5.27 -3.47 -12.50
N ILE A 251 4.55 -2.35 -12.52
CA ILE A 251 4.87 -1.22 -13.39
C ILE A 251 6.09 -0.54 -12.80
N VAL A 252 7.16 -0.46 -13.59
CA VAL A 252 8.44 0.09 -13.14
C VAL A 252 9.08 0.97 -14.20
N GLU A 253 9.87 1.93 -13.73
CA GLU A 253 10.78 2.71 -14.54
C GLU A 253 12.21 2.20 -14.31
N PRO A 254 12.78 1.40 -15.24
CA PRO A 254 14.04 0.69 -14.98
C PRO A 254 15.20 1.60 -14.56
N ASN A 255 15.24 2.83 -15.08
CA ASN A 255 16.33 3.78 -14.85
C ASN A 255 16.39 4.35 -13.44
N VAL A 256 15.33 4.23 -12.65
CA VAL A 256 15.24 4.80 -11.29
C VAL A 256 15.19 3.74 -10.18
N LEU A 257 15.22 2.45 -10.54
CA LEU A 257 15.21 1.36 -9.57
C LEU A 257 16.55 1.24 -8.85
N SER A 258 16.52 1.25 -7.52
CA SER A 258 17.68 0.89 -6.70
C SER A 258 17.98 -0.61 -6.77
N ARG A 259 19.20 -0.98 -6.34
CA ARG A 259 19.59 -2.40 -6.20
C ARG A 259 18.67 -3.19 -5.28
N ASN A 260 18.08 -2.54 -4.27
CA ASN A 260 17.16 -3.19 -3.34
C ASN A 260 15.80 -3.46 -3.96
N GLU A 261 15.33 -2.56 -4.82
CA GLU A 261 14.10 -2.72 -5.59
C GLU A 261 14.27 -3.86 -6.60
N LEU A 262 15.35 -3.85 -7.39
CA LEU A 262 15.66 -4.94 -8.34
C LEU A 262 15.69 -6.31 -7.66
N ARG A 263 16.38 -6.40 -6.52
CA ARG A 263 16.46 -7.63 -5.74
C ARG A 263 15.09 -8.08 -5.25
N PHE A 264 14.24 -7.16 -4.80
CA PHE A 264 12.89 -7.48 -4.38
C PHE A 264 12.05 -8.05 -5.54
N LEU A 265 12.08 -7.42 -6.71
CA LEU A 265 11.35 -7.90 -7.89
C LEU A 265 11.75 -9.34 -8.25
N VAL A 266 13.06 -9.65 -8.25
CA VAL A 266 13.58 -11.01 -8.51
C VAL A 266 13.18 -12.00 -7.41
N GLU A 267 13.40 -11.66 -6.14
CA GLU A 267 13.08 -12.54 -5.01
C GLU A 267 11.59 -12.87 -4.91
N GLN A 268 10.73 -11.97 -5.38
CA GLN A 268 9.27 -12.15 -5.36
C GLN A 268 8.71 -12.69 -6.68
N GLY A 269 9.54 -12.95 -7.69
CA GLY A 269 9.08 -13.45 -8.99
C GLY A 269 8.14 -12.50 -9.71
N LEU A 270 8.31 -11.19 -9.53
CA LEU A 270 7.48 -10.18 -10.19
C LEU A 270 7.97 -9.99 -11.63
N THR A 271 7.04 -9.94 -12.59
CA THR A 271 7.29 -9.55 -13.97
C THR A 271 7.35 -8.01 -14.04
N PRO A 272 8.54 -7.40 -14.22
CA PRO A 272 8.66 -5.95 -14.31
C PRO A 272 8.25 -5.46 -15.71
N LEU A 273 7.20 -4.66 -15.76
CA LEU A 273 6.71 -4.00 -16.97
C LEU A 273 7.39 -2.63 -17.07
N ALA A 274 8.35 -2.49 -17.99
CA ALA A 274 9.12 -1.27 -18.19
C ALA A 274 8.28 -0.20 -18.92
N ILE A 275 7.35 0.42 -18.19
CA ILE A 275 6.40 1.41 -18.70
C ILE A 275 6.39 2.59 -17.72
N PRO A 276 6.59 3.83 -18.18
CA PRO A 276 6.37 5.01 -17.34
C PRO A 276 4.97 5.02 -16.73
N LEU A 277 4.84 5.36 -15.45
CA LEU A 277 3.55 5.29 -14.75
C LEU A 277 2.41 6.10 -15.41
N PRO A 278 2.64 7.30 -15.98
CA PRO A 278 1.62 8.00 -16.75
C PRO A 278 1.10 7.19 -17.94
N ARG A 279 2.01 6.57 -18.71
CA ARG A 279 1.65 5.74 -19.87
C ARG A 279 0.90 4.47 -19.45
N ALA A 280 1.35 3.81 -18.39
CA ALA A 280 0.64 2.65 -17.85
C ALA A 280 -0.78 3.01 -17.39
N THR A 281 -0.96 4.22 -16.84
CA THR A 281 -2.27 4.74 -16.44
C THR A 281 -3.20 4.91 -17.63
N GLU A 282 -2.72 5.47 -18.75
CA GLU A 282 -3.50 5.58 -20.00
C GLU A 282 -3.98 4.21 -20.49
N ILE A 283 -3.09 3.21 -20.50
CA ILE A 283 -3.41 1.84 -20.93
C ILE A 283 -4.48 1.22 -20.04
N LEU A 284 -4.32 1.35 -18.72
CA LEU A 284 -5.29 0.82 -17.75
C LEU A 284 -6.65 1.52 -17.85
N LEU A 285 -6.70 2.80 -18.19
CA LEU A 285 -7.94 3.56 -18.37
C LEU A 285 -8.66 3.24 -19.69
N ALA A 286 -7.92 2.89 -20.73
CA ALA A 286 -8.45 2.61 -22.06
C ALA A 286 -9.00 1.19 -22.20
N ALA A 287 -8.48 0.25 -21.40
CA ALA A 287 -8.95 -1.12 -21.36
C ALA A 287 -10.40 -1.17 -20.90
#